data_AF-A0A2H3SIZ5-F1
#
_entry.id   AF-A0A2H3SIZ5-F1
#
_cell.length_a   1.000
_cell.length_b   1.000
_cell.length_c   1.000
_cell.angle_alpha   90.00
_cell.angle_beta   90.00
_cell.angle_gamma   90.00
#
_symmetry.space_group_name_H-M   'P 1'
#
loop_
_entity.id
_entity.type
_entity.pdbx_description
1 polymer ?
#
loop_
_entity_poly.entity_id
_entity_poly.type
_entity_poly.pdbx_seq_one_letter_code
_entity_poly.pdbx_strand_id
1 'polypeptide(L)'
;MSNDSNMKPCALLFGEAGPIFAATPSLGLCTKVEVRVGTATPPCANPYFGFTLTFPRDPGQVTSEKEGRGVCYAYDPSSDKPVPSDFTITVKFPRASISCSHLPVPAVIQNRFPKVEDWQGFTYLIVRLDDSSHPTIEGYRKEYFNSPDPKLQGWVNYHGKINGVSFLEVLHQRAFSFIVELPIASCRESMGDQNLPGLFTYGYPCQPADVPEMKALVDKKRGGAFPPCYAFDNDNAHITAINQSVIQDTLWVHREAELIAEERLLAYFVTPIRVISEGHAVHLVVPVSKAWRDLHDLAWLRLTADNPLIKVKIHDISTPRHTGPALWTGKIIGSNNSAPELRTHPIQDHELIVRVRAASIPRILIRHYPNRRTADKALAQGTQN
;
A
#
# COMPACT_ATOMS: atom_id res chain seq x y z
N MET A 1 -2.39 12.79 1.43
CA MET A 1 -3.84 13.05 1.39
C MET A 1 -4.30 13.20 2.83
N SER A 2 -4.91 14.33 3.20
CA SER A 2 -5.40 14.57 4.56
C SER A 2 -6.53 13.61 4.88
N ASN A 3 -6.60 13.17 6.13
CA ASN A 3 -7.73 12.41 6.64
C ASN A 3 -8.85 13.42 6.93
N ASP A 4 -9.72 13.67 5.95
CA ASP A 4 -10.84 14.61 6.11
C ASP A 4 -11.94 13.91 6.93
N SER A 5 -11.80 14.06 8.24
CA SER A 5 -12.75 13.56 9.24
C SER A 5 -13.56 14.72 9.80
N ASN A 6 -14.87 14.65 9.63
CA ASN A 6 -15.83 15.60 10.23
C ASN A 6 -16.48 15.00 11.49
N MET A 7 -15.73 14.21 12.25
CA MET A 7 -16.21 13.62 13.51
C MET A 7 -16.37 14.70 14.58
N LYS A 8 -17.58 14.88 15.11
CA LYS A 8 -17.91 15.87 16.14
C LYS A 8 -18.05 15.24 17.51
N PRO A 9 -17.62 15.95 18.59
CA PRO A 9 -17.99 15.63 19.96
C PRO A 9 -19.50 15.41 20.11
N CYS A 10 -19.89 14.40 20.88
CA CYS A 10 -21.29 14.12 21.14
C CYS A 10 -21.51 13.36 22.46
N ALA A 11 -22.78 13.19 22.83
CA ALA A 11 -23.21 12.19 23.80
C ALA A 11 -24.06 11.13 23.10
N LEU A 12 -23.86 9.87 23.45
CA LEU A 12 -24.63 8.73 22.96
C LEU A 12 -25.59 8.26 24.07
N LEU A 13 -26.87 8.18 23.75
CA LEU A 13 -27.91 7.66 24.63
C LEU A 13 -28.26 6.21 24.24
N PHE A 14 -28.72 5.43 25.22
CA PHE A 14 -29.40 4.17 24.95
C PHE A 14 -30.90 4.42 24.79
N GLY A 15 -31.48 4.08 23.65
CA GLY A 15 -32.83 4.46 23.25
C GLY A 15 -32.97 5.96 22.95
N GLU A 16 -34.19 6.43 22.77
CA GLU A 16 -34.44 7.84 22.44
C GLU A 16 -34.29 8.76 23.66
N ALA A 17 -34.75 8.34 24.83
CA ALA A 17 -34.64 9.13 26.08
C ALA A 17 -34.02 8.34 27.24
N GLY A 18 -33.33 7.22 26.98
CA GLY A 18 -32.73 6.40 28.03
C GLY A 18 -31.38 6.93 28.52
N PRO A 19 -30.63 6.14 29.30
CA PRO A 19 -29.43 6.61 30.00
C PRO A 19 -28.33 7.06 29.04
N ILE A 20 -27.49 8.00 29.50
CA ILE A 20 -26.27 8.40 28.78
C ILE A 20 -25.27 7.24 28.88
N PHE A 21 -24.86 6.72 27.73
CA PHE A 21 -23.88 5.65 27.65
C PHE A 21 -22.46 6.18 27.61
N ALA A 22 -22.20 7.17 26.74
CA ALA A 22 -20.89 7.80 26.56
C ALA A 22 -21.08 9.28 26.21
N ALA A 23 -20.09 10.12 26.52
CA ALA A 23 -20.10 11.53 26.18
C ALA A 23 -18.68 12.08 26.05
N THR A 24 -18.47 13.03 25.16
CA THR A 24 -17.24 13.82 25.14
C THR A 24 -17.20 14.76 26.35
N PRO A 25 -16.05 14.95 27.01
CA PRO A 25 -15.93 15.87 28.15
C PRO A 25 -16.40 17.30 27.90
N SER A 26 -16.39 17.79 26.63
CA SER A 26 -16.90 19.12 26.27
C SER A 26 -18.37 19.33 26.62
N LEU A 27 -19.17 18.26 26.69
CA LEU A 27 -20.58 18.30 27.11
C LEU A 27 -20.76 18.42 28.63
N GLY A 28 -19.67 18.62 29.38
CA GLY A 28 -19.70 18.88 30.82
C GLY A 28 -19.97 17.65 31.69
N LEU A 29 -20.07 16.46 31.08
CA LEU A 29 -20.28 15.18 31.75
C LEU A 29 -18.95 14.51 32.10
N CYS A 30 -18.91 13.89 33.28
CA CYS A 30 -17.79 13.06 33.71
C CYS A 30 -17.98 11.60 33.26
N THR A 31 -17.93 11.35 31.94
CA THR A 31 -17.91 10.01 31.35
C THR A 31 -16.49 9.54 31.11
N LYS A 32 -16.24 8.23 31.27
CA LYS A 32 -14.90 7.65 31.01
C LYS A 32 -14.69 7.26 29.54
N VAL A 33 -15.77 7.24 28.75
CA VAL A 33 -15.75 6.83 27.35
C VAL A 33 -16.10 8.06 26.52
N GLU A 34 -15.19 8.45 25.64
CA GLU A 34 -15.42 9.52 24.68
C GLU A 34 -16.20 8.95 23.49
N VAL A 35 -17.11 9.75 22.93
CA VAL A 35 -17.85 9.40 21.72
C VAL A 35 -17.85 10.54 20.72
N ARG A 36 -17.62 10.23 19.46
CA ARG A 36 -17.72 11.18 18.35
C ARG A 36 -18.58 10.60 17.24
N VAL A 37 -19.36 11.43 16.58
CA VAL A 37 -20.24 11.02 15.46
C VAL A 37 -19.98 11.91 14.26
N GLY A 38 -20.04 11.32 13.07
CA GLY A 38 -19.95 12.06 11.83
C GLY A 38 -19.42 11.24 10.67
N THR A 39 -18.95 11.96 9.66
CA THR A 39 -18.47 11.38 8.41
C THR A 39 -16.95 11.35 8.40
N ALA A 40 -16.37 10.30 7.84
CA ALA A 40 -14.94 10.20 7.62
C ALA A 40 -14.64 9.71 6.19
N THR A 41 -13.63 10.32 5.57
CA THR A 41 -13.09 9.93 4.26
C THR A 41 -11.66 9.42 4.45
N PRO A 42 -11.49 8.18 4.97
CA PRO A 42 -10.17 7.62 5.16
C PRO A 42 -9.44 7.45 3.82
N PRO A 43 -8.11 7.62 3.80
CA PRO A 43 -7.35 7.38 2.58
C PRO A 43 -7.43 5.90 2.19
N CYS A 44 -7.70 5.63 0.91
CA CYS A 44 -7.76 4.28 0.34
C CYS A 44 -8.79 3.33 0.98
N ALA A 45 -9.85 3.87 1.56
CA ALA A 45 -10.95 3.10 2.10
C ALA A 45 -12.28 3.83 1.86
N ASN A 46 -13.38 3.11 2.00
CA ASN A 46 -14.71 3.63 1.78
C ASN A 46 -15.02 4.76 2.77
N PRO A 47 -15.50 5.92 2.28
CA PRO A 47 -16.00 6.96 3.16
C PRO A 47 -17.25 6.45 3.89
N TYR A 48 -17.41 6.79 5.16
CA TYR A 48 -18.52 6.30 5.98
C TYR A 48 -19.10 7.39 6.86
N PHE A 49 -20.37 7.22 7.22
CA PHE A 49 -21.04 7.92 8.31
C PHE A 49 -21.18 6.96 9.48
N GLY A 50 -20.86 7.40 10.69
CA GLY A 50 -20.77 6.50 11.82
C GLY A 50 -20.39 7.22 13.11
N PHE A 51 -20.00 6.44 14.11
CA PHE A 51 -19.48 6.97 15.36
C PHE A 51 -18.29 6.16 15.87
N THR A 52 -17.47 6.79 16.68
CA THR A 52 -16.30 6.19 17.32
C THR A 52 -16.43 6.30 18.83
N LEU A 53 -16.12 5.21 19.53
CA LEU A 53 -15.98 5.18 20.98
C LEU A 53 -14.51 5.02 21.33
N THR A 54 -14.00 5.90 22.18
CA THR A 54 -12.62 5.88 22.64
C THR A 54 -12.58 5.59 24.13
N PHE A 55 -11.86 4.52 24.48
CA PHE A 55 -11.62 4.05 25.83
C PHE A 55 -10.18 4.40 26.20
N PRO A 56 -9.97 5.27 27.20
CA PRO A 56 -8.64 5.73 27.56
C PRO A 56 -7.82 4.59 28.15
N ARG A 57 -6.56 4.48 27.75
CA ARG A 57 -5.59 3.61 28.41
C ARG A 57 -4.93 4.35 29.58
N ASP A 58 -4.10 3.65 30.35
CA ASP A 58 -3.31 4.31 31.37
C ASP A 58 -2.36 5.35 30.75
N PRO A 59 -2.10 6.50 31.42
CA PRO A 59 -1.31 7.58 30.84
C PRO A 59 0.06 7.12 30.35
N GLY A 60 0.31 7.29 29.04
CA GLY A 60 1.54 6.85 28.39
C GLY A 60 1.73 5.32 28.36
N GLN A 61 0.73 4.54 28.76
CA GLN A 61 0.75 3.07 28.84
C GLN A 61 1.91 2.52 29.71
N VAL A 62 2.38 3.32 30.67
CA VAL A 62 3.55 3.00 31.51
C VAL A 62 3.28 1.79 32.41
N THR A 63 2.07 1.68 32.95
CA THR A 63 1.68 0.54 33.79
C THR A 63 1.47 -0.70 32.94
N SER A 64 0.79 -0.55 31.79
CA SER A 64 0.61 -1.64 30.82
C SER A 64 1.95 -2.26 30.38
N GLU A 65 2.95 -1.42 30.08
CA GLU A 65 4.31 -1.87 29.72
C GLU A 65 4.98 -2.60 30.89
N LYS A 66 4.94 -2.03 32.10
CA LYS A 66 5.54 -2.64 33.31
C LYS A 66 4.94 -3.99 33.66
N GLU A 67 3.67 -4.20 33.37
CA GLU A 67 2.95 -5.46 33.59
C GLU A 67 3.09 -6.45 32.41
N GLY A 68 3.94 -6.14 31.42
CA GLY A 68 4.24 -7.03 30.30
C GLY A 68 3.15 -7.12 29.24
N ARG A 69 2.24 -6.13 29.17
CA ARG A 69 1.16 -6.07 28.16
C ARG A 69 1.54 -5.27 26.91
N GLY A 70 2.68 -4.58 26.95
CA GLY A 70 3.15 -3.76 25.84
C GLY A 70 2.44 -2.40 25.76
N VAL A 71 2.89 -1.58 24.81
CA VAL A 71 2.23 -0.34 24.39
C VAL A 71 1.49 -0.56 23.08
N CYS A 72 0.22 -0.16 23.03
CA CYS A 72 -0.56 -0.09 21.80
C CYS A 72 -0.30 1.21 21.06
N TYR A 73 0.08 1.12 19.79
CA TYR A 73 0.34 2.27 18.92
C TYR A 73 -0.71 2.40 17.82
N ALA A 74 -0.98 3.64 17.42
CA ALA A 74 -1.62 3.97 16.15
C ALA A 74 -0.68 4.86 15.32
N TYR A 75 -0.78 4.78 14.01
CA TYR A 75 -0.02 5.66 13.12
C TYR A 75 -0.64 7.05 13.15
N ASP A 76 0.18 8.08 13.44
CA ASP A 76 -0.20 9.48 13.35
C ASP A 76 0.31 10.08 12.03
N PRO A 77 -0.57 10.41 11.08
CA PRO A 77 -0.18 10.99 9.80
C PRO A 77 0.48 12.37 9.91
N SER A 78 0.25 13.11 11.01
CA SER A 78 0.79 14.46 11.17
C SER A 78 2.27 14.44 11.57
N SER A 79 2.68 13.45 12.37
CA SER A 79 4.07 13.24 12.77
C SER A 79 4.80 12.16 11.97
N ASP A 80 4.10 11.46 11.07
CA ASP A 80 4.58 10.31 10.28
C ASP A 80 5.23 9.22 11.16
N LYS A 81 4.65 8.98 12.35
CA LYS A 81 5.21 8.08 13.36
C LYS A 81 4.12 7.29 14.10
N PRO A 82 4.43 6.09 14.61
CA PRO A 82 3.57 5.43 15.56
C PRO A 82 3.57 6.20 16.89
N VAL A 83 2.38 6.49 17.41
CA VAL A 83 2.16 7.14 18.72
C VAL A 83 1.31 6.25 19.63
N PRO A 84 1.53 6.27 20.96
CA PRO A 84 0.67 5.55 21.89
C PRO A 84 -0.79 5.94 21.68
N SER A 85 -1.67 4.95 21.56
CA SER A 85 -3.07 5.16 21.20
C SER A 85 -4.01 4.51 22.19
N ASP A 86 -5.11 5.21 22.45
CA ASP A 86 -6.26 4.69 23.16
C ASP A 86 -7.00 3.63 22.36
N PHE A 87 -7.83 2.87 23.05
CA PHE A 87 -8.59 1.79 22.45
C PHE A 87 -9.85 2.35 21.80
N THR A 88 -10.00 2.14 20.49
CA THR A 88 -11.10 2.71 19.71
C THR A 88 -11.96 1.63 19.09
N ILE A 89 -13.28 1.78 19.21
CA ILE A 89 -14.27 1.02 18.47
C ILE A 89 -14.96 1.95 17.48
N THR A 90 -14.98 1.57 16.21
CA THR A 90 -15.65 2.35 15.14
C THR A 90 -16.88 1.61 14.68
N VAL A 91 -18.01 2.32 14.63
CA VAL A 91 -19.29 1.80 14.15
C VAL A 91 -19.65 2.57 12.90
N LYS A 92 -19.67 1.89 11.75
CA LYS A 92 -19.99 2.46 10.44
C LYS A 92 -21.43 2.10 10.08
N PHE A 93 -22.27 3.09 9.84
CA PHE A 93 -23.64 2.87 9.42
C PHE A 93 -23.70 2.42 7.95
N PRO A 94 -24.62 1.51 7.59
CA PRO A 94 -24.76 1.03 6.23
C PRO A 94 -25.26 2.14 5.31
N ARG A 95 -24.51 2.45 4.25
CA ARG A 95 -24.91 3.44 3.25
C ARG A 95 -26.21 3.06 2.56
N ALA A 96 -27.04 4.07 2.27
CA ALA A 96 -28.36 3.97 1.66
C ALA A 96 -29.34 3.07 2.42
N SER A 97 -29.09 2.78 3.69
CA SER A 97 -29.95 1.93 4.52
C SER A 97 -30.18 2.51 5.92
N ILE A 98 -30.16 3.85 5.98
CA ILE A 98 -30.40 4.64 7.18
C ILE A 98 -31.32 5.82 6.91
N SER A 99 -31.95 6.31 7.98
CA SER A 99 -32.61 7.62 8.01
C SER A 99 -32.11 8.43 9.19
N CYS A 100 -31.88 9.73 8.96
CA CYS A 100 -31.40 10.65 9.99
C CYS A 100 -32.49 11.69 10.33
N SER A 101 -32.84 11.80 11.61
CA SER A 101 -33.68 12.88 12.14
C SER A 101 -32.81 13.90 12.86
N HIS A 102 -33.00 15.18 12.56
CA HIS A 102 -32.24 16.30 13.14
C HIS A 102 -33.22 17.21 13.90
N LEU A 103 -33.23 17.11 15.21
CA LEU A 103 -34.25 17.72 16.07
C LEU A 103 -33.62 18.62 17.14
N PRO A 104 -34.39 19.56 17.71
CA PRO A 104 -34.00 20.23 18.96
C PRO A 104 -33.87 19.21 20.09
N VAL A 105 -32.94 19.45 21.03
CA VAL A 105 -32.77 18.57 22.19
C VAL A 105 -33.99 18.65 23.10
N PRO A 106 -34.68 17.54 23.41
CA PRO A 106 -35.85 17.56 24.29
C PRO A 106 -35.50 17.99 25.72
N ALA A 107 -36.37 18.77 26.38
CA ALA A 107 -36.13 19.30 27.73
C ALA A 107 -35.80 18.22 28.79
N VAL A 108 -36.43 17.04 28.68
CA VAL A 108 -36.15 15.88 29.56
C VAL A 108 -34.69 15.42 29.46
N ILE A 109 -34.10 15.54 28.28
CA ILE A 109 -32.69 15.22 28.03
C ILE A 109 -31.82 16.39 28.46
N GLN A 110 -32.21 17.63 28.18
CA GLN A 110 -31.45 18.83 28.56
C GLN A 110 -31.12 18.86 30.06
N ASN A 111 -32.09 18.50 30.91
CA ASN A 111 -31.93 18.44 32.37
C ASN A 111 -30.82 17.47 32.85
N ARG A 112 -30.31 16.59 31.97
CA ARG A 112 -29.23 15.64 32.29
C ARG A 112 -27.83 16.22 32.03
N PHE A 113 -27.75 17.40 31.42
CA PHE A 113 -26.51 18.09 31.07
C PHE A 113 -26.47 19.45 31.79
N PRO A 114 -26.23 19.45 33.11
CA PRO A 114 -26.41 20.66 33.94
C PRO A 114 -25.41 21.79 33.64
N LYS A 115 -24.37 21.53 32.86
CA LYS A 115 -23.34 22.52 32.48
C LYS A 115 -23.59 23.16 31.12
N VAL A 116 -24.60 22.70 30.38
CA VAL A 116 -24.94 23.26 29.06
C VAL A 116 -25.98 24.35 29.26
N GLU A 117 -25.57 25.60 29.03
CA GLU A 117 -26.42 26.79 29.20
C GLU A 117 -27.15 27.18 27.91
N ASP A 118 -26.51 27.00 26.74
CA ASP A 118 -27.09 27.30 25.43
C ASP A 118 -27.31 26.03 24.59
N TRP A 119 -28.57 25.71 24.35
CA TRP A 119 -29.00 24.56 23.57
C TRP A 119 -29.12 24.82 22.07
N GLN A 120 -28.99 26.06 21.59
CA GLN A 120 -29.04 26.38 20.16
C GLN A 120 -27.84 25.80 19.40
N GLY A 121 -26.71 25.64 20.08
CA GLY A 121 -25.51 24.99 19.57
C GLY A 121 -25.58 23.47 19.47
N PHE A 122 -26.69 22.83 19.87
CA PHE A 122 -26.79 21.37 19.95
C PHE A 122 -27.92 20.81 19.09
N THR A 123 -27.69 19.62 18.55
CA THR A 123 -28.67 18.86 17.77
C THR A 123 -28.91 17.51 18.41
N TYR A 124 -30.17 17.14 18.52
CA TYR A 124 -30.58 15.77 18.81
C TYR A 124 -30.71 14.99 17.50
N LEU A 125 -29.70 14.16 17.24
CA LEU A 125 -29.56 13.37 16.03
C LEU A 125 -30.02 11.93 16.31
N ILE A 126 -31.01 11.45 15.56
CA ILE A 126 -31.44 10.05 15.60
C ILE A 126 -31.11 9.40 14.28
N VAL A 127 -30.29 8.34 14.31
CA VAL A 127 -29.97 7.51 13.15
C VAL A 127 -30.73 6.20 13.27
N ARG A 128 -31.65 5.93 12.36
CA ARG A 128 -32.41 4.67 12.30
C ARG A 128 -31.93 3.81 11.15
N LEU A 129 -31.77 2.52 11.41
CA LEU A 129 -31.37 1.51 10.45
C LEU A 129 -32.61 0.82 9.86
N ASP A 130 -32.65 0.61 8.55
CA ASP A 130 -33.69 -0.16 7.88
C ASP A 130 -33.67 -1.63 8.31
N ASP A 131 -34.82 -2.27 8.56
CA ASP A 131 -35.01 -3.55 9.27
C ASP A 131 -33.98 -4.68 9.04
N SER A 132 -33.42 -4.81 7.83
CA SER A 132 -32.45 -5.84 7.46
C SER A 132 -30.98 -5.38 7.39
N SER A 133 -30.69 -4.10 7.62
CA SER A 133 -29.34 -3.54 7.53
C SER A 133 -28.59 -3.66 8.86
N HIS A 134 -27.27 -3.79 8.87
CA HIS A 134 -26.49 -3.83 10.12
C HIS A 134 -25.28 -2.92 10.00
N PRO A 135 -24.83 -2.27 11.10
CA PRO A 135 -23.61 -1.49 11.06
C PRO A 135 -22.40 -2.42 10.99
N THR A 136 -21.34 -1.94 10.34
CA THR A 136 -20.02 -2.57 10.41
C THR A 136 -19.32 -2.09 11.67
N ILE A 137 -18.83 -3.03 12.49
CA ILE A 137 -18.21 -2.73 13.78
C ILE A 137 -16.74 -3.15 13.71
N GLU A 138 -15.84 -2.18 13.87
CA GLU A 138 -14.40 -2.36 13.81
C GLU A 138 -13.76 -2.13 15.18
N GLY A 139 -12.76 -2.94 15.51
CA GLY A 139 -12.04 -2.84 16.78
C GLY A 139 -12.70 -3.58 17.95
N TYR A 140 -13.94 -4.04 17.80
CA TYR A 140 -14.58 -4.88 18.80
C TYR A 140 -13.87 -6.24 18.96
N ARG A 141 -13.89 -6.80 20.18
CA ARG A 141 -13.17 -8.03 20.61
C ARG A 141 -11.64 -7.97 20.58
N LYS A 142 -11.03 -6.83 20.24
CA LYS A 142 -9.60 -6.63 20.49
C LYS A 142 -9.35 -6.58 22.01
N GLU A 143 -8.25 -7.15 22.47
CA GLU A 143 -7.89 -7.16 23.89
C GLU A 143 -7.69 -5.72 24.39
N TYR A 144 -8.41 -5.38 25.46
CA TYR A 144 -8.27 -4.10 26.14
C TYR A 144 -7.67 -4.30 27.53
N PHE A 145 -6.68 -3.49 27.87
CA PHE A 145 -5.97 -3.58 29.12
C PHE A 145 -5.79 -2.19 29.73
N ASN A 146 -6.18 -2.06 30.99
CA ASN A 146 -6.03 -0.85 31.80
C ASN A 146 -6.18 -1.24 33.29
N SER A 147 -5.11 -1.78 33.89
CA SER A 147 -5.13 -2.21 35.30
C SER A 147 -5.43 -1.08 36.30
N PRO A 148 -5.03 0.19 36.06
CA PRO A 148 -5.44 1.31 36.92
C PRO A 148 -6.95 1.59 36.91
N ASP A 149 -7.68 1.14 35.89
CA ASP A 149 -9.13 1.32 35.78
C ASP A 149 -9.88 0.00 35.48
N PRO A 150 -10.07 -0.86 36.49
CA PRO A 150 -10.71 -2.16 36.31
C PRO A 150 -12.17 -2.05 35.87
N LYS A 151 -12.83 -0.90 36.07
CA LYS A 151 -14.21 -0.68 35.59
C LYS A 151 -14.24 -0.58 34.06
N LEU A 152 -13.34 0.21 33.47
CA LEU A 152 -13.22 0.29 32.00
C LEU A 152 -12.91 -1.08 31.41
N GLN A 153 -12.01 -1.83 32.03
CA GLN A 153 -11.67 -3.19 31.59
C GLN A 153 -12.87 -4.14 31.68
N GLY A 154 -13.64 -4.04 32.76
CA GLY A 154 -14.93 -4.71 32.97
C GLY A 154 -15.92 -4.49 31.82
N TRP A 155 -16.08 -3.23 31.41
CA TRP A 155 -17.03 -2.86 30.35
C TRP A 155 -16.63 -3.40 28.99
N VAL A 156 -15.35 -3.33 28.62
CA VAL A 156 -14.87 -3.74 27.30
C VAL A 156 -14.75 -5.26 27.18
N ASN A 157 -14.13 -5.93 28.16
CA ASN A 157 -13.77 -7.35 28.05
C ASN A 157 -14.84 -8.31 28.59
N TYR A 158 -15.62 -7.89 29.58
CA TYR A 158 -16.46 -8.80 30.39
C TYR A 158 -17.94 -8.44 30.36
N HIS A 159 -18.40 -7.78 29.28
CA HIS A 159 -19.79 -7.33 29.11
C HIS A 159 -20.32 -6.49 30.29
N GLY A 160 -19.44 -5.77 30.98
CA GLY A 160 -19.83 -4.89 32.06
C GLY A 160 -20.80 -3.80 31.58
N LYS A 161 -21.59 -3.29 32.53
CA LYS A 161 -22.66 -2.32 32.24
C LYS A 161 -22.24 -0.89 32.62
N ILE A 162 -22.51 0.05 31.73
CA ILE A 162 -22.41 1.50 31.93
C ILE A 162 -23.83 2.01 32.13
N ASN A 163 -24.13 2.56 33.30
CA ASN A 163 -25.47 3.04 33.66
C ASN A 163 -26.58 1.99 33.38
N GLY A 164 -26.30 0.72 33.69
CA GLY A 164 -27.23 -0.41 33.50
C GLY A 164 -27.27 -1.02 32.11
N VAL A 165 -26.53 -0.47 31.14
CA VAL A 165 -26.51 -0.91 29.73
C VAL A 165 -25.11 -1.39 29.36
N SER A 166 -25.02 -2.56 28.75
CA SER A 166 -23.78 -3.11 28.22
C SER A 166 -23.46 -2.55 26.84
N PHE A 167 -22.18 -2.58 26.47
CA PHE A 167 -21.75 -2.18 25.14
C PHE A 167 -22.44 -2.99 24.03
N LEU A 168 -22.64 -4.29 24.26
CA LEU A 168 -23.30 -5.16 23.31
C LEU A 168 -24.77 -4.78 23.09
N GLU A 169 -25.50 -4.38 24.15
CA GLU A 169 -26.87 -3.88 24.03
C GLU A 169 -26.92 -2.60 23.20
N VAL A 170 -25.96 -1.68 23.37
CA VAL A 170 -25.87 -0.45 22.57
C VAL A 170 -25.66 -0.75 21.09
N LEU A 171 -24.77 -1.68 20.77
CA LEU A 171 -24.45 -2.05 19.37
C LEU A 171 -25.60 -2.79 18.66
N HIS A 172 -26.46 -3.48 19.41
CA HIS A 172 -27.64 -4.15 18.85
C HIS A 172 -28.81 -3.21 18.57
N GLN A 173 -28.72 -1.94 18.95
CA GLN A 173 -29.78 -0.97 18.68
C GLN A 173 -30.00 -0.80 17.18
N ARG A 174 -31.26 -0.53 16.84
CA ARG A 174 -31.71 -0.20 15.48
C ARG A 174 -31.88 1.32 15.29
N ALA A 175 -31.91 2.04 16.40
CA ALA A 175 -31.98 3.49 16.45
C ALA A 175 -30.89 3.98 17.42
N PHE A 176 -30.03 4.87 16.94
CA PHE A 176 -28.95 5.47 17.71
C PHE A 176 -29.24 6.95 17.92
N SER A 177 -29.23 7.37 19.19
CA SER A 177 -29.60 8.73 19.57
C SER A 177 -28.38 9.47 20.10
N PHE A 178 -28.07 10.59 19.48
CA PHE A 178 -26.91 11.42 19.79
C PHE A 178 -27.33 12.84 20.15
N ILE A 179 -26.56 13.46 21.04
CA ILE A 179 -26.57 14.91 21.26
C ILE A 179 -25.26 15.43 20.71
N VAL A 180 -25.32 16.13 19.59
CA VAL A 180 -24.15 16.60 18.85
C VAL A 180 -23.95 18.07 19.13
N GLU A 181 -22.72 18.47 19.44
CA GLU A 181 -22.30 19.86 19.62
C GLU A 181 -22.19 20.56 18.25
N LEU A 182 -23.35 20.72 17.60
CA LEU A 182 -23.51 21.38 16.30
C LEU A 182 -24.95 21.87 16.13
N PRO A 183 -25.21 23.09 15.59
CA PRO A 183 -26.56 23.56 15.29
C PRO A 183 -27.28 22.70 14.25
N ILE A 184 -28.62 22.66 14.30
CA ILE A 184 -29.45 21.76 13.47
C ILE A 184 -29.18 21.90 11.98
N ALA A 185 -29.05 23.12 11.47
CA ALA A 185 -28.78 23.37 10.05
C ALA A 185 -27.44 22.76 9.61
N SER A 186 -26.36 23.08 10.32
CA SER A 186 -25.02 22.55 10.04
C SER A 186 -24.92 21.04 10.28
N CYS A 187 -25.65 20.51 11.26
CA CYS A 187 -25.73 19.07 11.51
C CYS A 187 -26.39 18.36 10.34
N ARG A 188 -27.51 18.87 9.83
CA ARG A 188 -28.20 18.31 8.67
C ARG A 188 -27.34 18.30 7.40
N GLU A 189 -26.53 19.32 7.20
CA GLU A 189 -25.63 19.41 6.03
C GLU A 189 -24.47 18.41 6.11
N SER A 190 -24.00 18.10 7.31
CA SER A 190 -22.73 17.41 7.53
C SER A 190 -22.84 16.00 8.13
N MET A 191 -24.03 15.61 8.61
CA MET A 191 -24.31 14.32 9.22
C MET A 191 -25.30 13.51 8.39
N GLY A 192 -24.90 12.30 8.02
CA GLY A 192 -25.65 11.41 7.14
C GLY A 192 -24.77 10.84 6.04
N ASP A 193 -25.33 9.96 5.25
CA ASP A 193 -24.65 9.25 4.16
C ASP A 193 -24.85 9.89 2.78
N GLN A 194 -25.84 10.79 2.66
CA GLN A 194 -26.27 11.42 1.40
C GLN A 194 -25.16 12.22 0.72
N ASN A 195 -24.31 12.88 1.51
CA ASN A 195 -23.24 13.76 1.02
C ASN A 195 -21.87 13.07 1.01
N LEU A 196 -21.80 11.76 1.25
CA LEU A 196 -20.54 11.05 1.21
C LEU A 196 -20.05 10.91 -0.24
N PRO A 197 -18.72 11.01 -0.49
CA PRO A 197 -18.15 10.69 -1.78
C PRO A 197 -18.49 9.25 -2.22
N GLY A 198 -18.29 8.94 -3.50
CA GLY A 198 -18.41 7.58 -4.02
C GLY A 198 -17.54 6.58 -3.25
N LEU A 199 -17.87 5.29 -3.36
CA LEU A 199 -17.05 4.23 -2.77
C LEU A 199 -15.62 4.27 -3.33
N PHE A 200 -14.66 3.96 -2.47
CA PHE A 200 -13.26 3.94 -2.88
C PHE A 200 -13.01 2.76 -3.81
N THR A 201 -12.21 3.00 -4.85
CA THR A 201 -11.69 1.94 -5.70
C THR A 201 -10.23 2.24 -6.02
N TYR A 202 -9.40 1.19 -6.08
CA TYR A 202 -8.03 1.32 -6.59
C TYR A 202 -8.01 1.60 -8.11
N GLY A 203 -9.16 1.47 -8.78
CA GLY A 203 -9.30 1.75 -10.20
C GLY A 203 -8.69 0.69 -11.13
N TYR A 204 -8.26 -0.45 -10.60
CA TYR A 204 -7.82 -1.61 -11.36
C TYR A 204 -8.96 -2.62 -11.49
N PRO A 205 -9.13 -3.28 -12.64
CA PRO A 205 -10.07 -4.39 -12.79
C PRO A 205 -9.60 -5.60 -11.96
N CYS A 206 -10.49 -6.59 -11.81
CA CYS A 206 -10.09 -7.90 -11.29
C CYS A 206 -9.06 -8.49 -12.26
N GLN A 207 -7.88 -8.78 -11.72
CA GLN A 207 -6.62 -9.24 -12.35
C GLN A 207 -6.55 -9.27 -13.90
N PRO A 208 -5.67 -8.46 -14.52
CA PRO A 208 -5.39 -8.58 -15.95
C PRO A 208 -4.83 -9.97 -16.30
N ALA A 209 -5.21 -10.50 -17.46
CA ALA A 209 -4.89 -11.86 -17.86
C ALA A 209 -3.54 -11.97 -18.59
N ASP A 210 -3.01 -10.87 -19.13
CA ASP A 210 -1.76 -10.86 -19.89
C ASP A 210 -0.91 -9.58 -19.72
N VAL A 211 0.36 -9.69 -20.15
CA VAL A 211 1.37 -8.62 -20.01
C VAL A 211 0.99 -7.35 -20.79
N PRO A 212 0.51 -7.39 -22.04
CA PRO A 212 0.02 -6.20 -22.75
C PRO A 212 -1.08 -5.44 -21.99
N GLU A 213 -2.07 -6.16 -21.45
CA GLU A 213 -3.14 -5.56 -20.66
C GLU A 213 -2.60 -4.90 -19.38
N MET A 214 -1.69 -5.59 -18.68
CA MET A 214 -1.03 -5.04 -17.49
C MET A 214 -0.29 -3.74 -17.81
N LYS A 215 0.48 -3.70 -18.92
CA LYS A 215 1.19 -2.48 -19.35
C LYS A 215 0.22 -1.33 -19.62
N ALA A 216 -0.84 -1.59 -20.37
CA ALA A 216 -1.85 -0.58 -20.71
C ALA A 216 -2.57 -0.04 -19.46
N LEU A 217 -2.86 -0.90 -18.48
CA LEU A 217 -3.47 -0.51 -17.21
C LEU A 217 -2.56 0.41 -16.40
N VAL A 218 -1.29 0.04 -16.21
CA VAL A 218 -0.31 0.86 -15.47
C VAL A 218 -0.11 2.21 -16.15
N ASP A 219 -0.02 2.24 -17.48
CA ASP A 219 0.18 3.50 -18.22
C ASP A 219 -1.05 4.43 -18.14
N LYS A 220 -2.26 3.87 -18.12
CA LYS A 220 -3.51 4.62 -17.95
C LYS A 220 -3.70 5.12 -16.51
N LYS A 221 -3.12 4.43 -15.52
CA LYS A 221 -3.32 4.68 -14.09
C LYS A 221 -2.09 5.30 -13.42
N ARG A 222 -1.52 6.33 -14.05
CA ARG A 222 -0.46 7.17 -13.46
C ARG A 222 -1.04 8.07 -12.35
N GLY A 223 -1.29 7.46 -11.19
CA GLY A 223 -1.66 8.14 -9.95
C GLY A 223 -0.47 8.28 -9.00
N GLY A 224 -0.71 8.92 -7.86
CA GLY A 224 0.25 8.91 -6.74
C GLY A 224 0.29 7.55 -6.04
N ALA A 225 1.30 7.35 -5.21
CA ALA A 225 1.39 6.17 -4.36
C ALA A 225 0.21 6.13 -3.36
N PHE A 226 -0.34 4.94 -3.16
CA PHE A 226 -1.30 4.71 -2.10
C PHE A 226 -0.55 4.63 -0.75
N PRO A 227 -1.05 5.26 0.33
CA PRO A 227 -0.46 5.10 1.66
C PRO A 227 -0.46 3.64 2.11
N PRO A 228 0.46 3.26 3.01
CA PRO A 228 0.46 1.96 3.66
C PRO A 228 -0.91 1.66 4.26
N CYS A 229 -1.40 0.44 4.05
CA CYS A 229 -2.71 0.02 4.51
C CYS A 229 -2.61 -1.39 5.12
N TYR A 230 -3.29 -1.60 6.25
CA TYR A 230 -3.27 -2.85 7.01
C TYR A 230 -4.66 -3.46 7.19
N ALA A 231 -5.69 -2.84 6.61
CA ALA A 231 -7.07 -3.29 6.69
C ALA A 231 -7.80 -2.88 5.41
N PHE A 232 -8.59 -3.79 4.85
CA PHE A 232 -9.31 -3.55 3.60
C PHE A 232 -10.80 -3.74 3.84
N ASP A 233 -11.63 -2.94 3.16
CA ASP A 233 -13.09 -3.01 3.31
C ASP A 233 -13.69 -4.33 2.77
N ASN A 234 -12.99 -5.00 1.85
CA ASN A 234 -13.39 -6.27 1.25
C ASN A 234 -12.21 -7.01 0.62
N ASP A 235 -12.42 -8.28 0.31
CA ASP A 235 -11.41 -9.16 -0.30
C ASP A 235 -10.92 -8.65 -1.65
N ASN A 236 -11.79 -8.02 -2.46
CA ASN A 236 -11.38 -7.49 -3.76
C ASN A 236 -10.39 -6.33 -3.61
N ALA A 237 -10.60 -5.43 -2.65
CA ALA A 237 -9.67 -4.35 -2.33
C ALA A 237 -8.33 -4.90 -1.86
N HIS A 238 -8.35 -5.90 -0.97
CA HIS A 238 -7.15 -6.58 -0.47
C HIS A 238 -6.36 -7.27 -1.59
N ILE A 239 -7.03 -8.10 -2.39
CA ILE A 239 -6.45 -8.82 -3.53
C ILE A 239 -5.90 -7.82 -4.53
N THR A 240 -6.61 -6.74 -4.83
CA THR A 240 -6.14 -5.72 -5.77
C THR A 240 -4.85 -5.06 -5.28
N ALA A 241 -4.79 -4.65 -4.02
CA ALA A 241 -3.61 -4.00 -3.45
C ALA A 241 -2.37 -4.90 -3.53
N ILE A 242 -2.49 -6.18 -3.14
CA ILE A 242 -1.37 -7.14 -3.18
C ILE A 242 -0.94 -7.45 -4.61
N ASN A 243 -1.87 -7.72 -5.51
CA ASN A 243 -1.49 -8.14 -6.86
C ASN A 243 -0.91 -6.98 -7.65
N GLN A 244 -1.49 -5.78 -7.54
CA GLN A 244 -1.01 -4.63 -8.29
C GLN A 244 0.37 -4.17 -7.82
N SER A 245 0.73 -4.35 -6.55
CA SER A 245 2.10 -4.07 -6.10
C SER A 245 3.10 -5.02 -6.77
N VAL A 246 2.81 -6.33 -6.80
CA VAL A 246 3.69 -7.33 -7.43
C VAL A 246 3.77 -7.15 -8.94
N ILE A 247 2.63 -6.90 -9.60
CA ILE A 247 2.55 -6.68 -11.05
C ILE A 247 3.37 -5.45 -11.43
N GLN A 248 3.21 -4.32 -10.73
CA GLN A 248 3.95 -3.09 -11.06
C GLN A 248 5.46 -3.23 -10.83
N ASP A 249 5.87 -3.87 -9.73
CA ASP A 249 7.28 -4.15 -9.47
C ASP A 249 7.89 -5.04 -10.55
N THR A 250 7.17 -6.11 -10.94
CA THR A 250 7.63 -7.03 -11.99
C THR A 250 7.64 -6.36 -13.36
N LEU A 251 6.60 -5.59 -13.69
CA LEU A 251 6.51 -4.87 -14.97
C LEU A 251 7.60 -3.82 -15.12
N TRP A 252 7.98 -3.12 -14.04
CA TRP A 252 9.07 -2.17 -14.07
C TRP A 252 10.38 -2.85 -14.53
N VAL A 253 10.74 -3.97 -13.89
CA VAL A 253 11.93 -4.75 -14.28
C VAL A 253 11.80 -5.34 -15.68
N HIS A 254 10.61 -5.85 -16.03
CA HIS A 254 10.34 -6.45 -17.33
C HIS A 254 10.46 -5.44 -18.49
N ARG A 255 9.90 -4.23 -18.32
CA ARG A 255 10.03 -3.14 -19.30
C ARG A 255 11.49 -2.76 -19.51
N GLU A 256 12.25 -2.65 -18.43
CA GLU A 256 13.68 -2.35 -18.53
C GLU A 256 14.45 -3.46 -19.23
N ALA A 257 14.11 -4.72 -18.96
CA ALA A 257 14.69 -5.86 -19.67
C ALA A 257 14.39 -5.85 -21.17
N GLU A 258 13.19 -5.43 -21.59
CA GLU A 258 12.84 -5.25 -22.99
C GLU A 258 13.69 -4.14 -23.64
N LEU A 259 13.83 -2.98 -22.99
CA LEU A 259 14.66 -1.88 -23.47
C LEU A 259 16.12 -2.34 -23.67
N ILE A 260 16.72 -2.94 -22.65
CA ILE A 260 18.08 -3.49 -22.71
C ILE A 260 18.22 -4.53 -23.83
N ALA A 261 17.21 -5.38 -24.03
CA ALA A 261 17.23 -6.44 -25.04
C ALA A 261 16.97 -5.95 -26.49
N GLU A 262 16.50 -4.72 -26.66
CA GLU A 262 16.32 -4.04 -27.94
C GLU A 262 17.54 -3.18 -28.30
N GLU A 263 18.29 -2.71 -27.30
CA GLU A 263 19.51 -1.95 -27.51
C GLU A 263 20.61 -2.78 -28.18
N ARG A 264 21.11 -2.26 -29.30
CA ARG A 264 22.19 -2.87 -30.05
C ARG A 264 23.53 -2.38 -29.51
N LEU A 265 24.19 -3.25 -28.77
CA LEU A 265 25.48 -2.98 -28.18
C LEU A 265 26.58 -3.62 -29.03
N LEU A 266 27.66 -2.87 -29.22
CA LEU A 266 28.88 -3.39 -29.84
C LEU A 266 29.52 -4.42 -28.92
N ALA A 267 30.05 -5.49 -29.50
CA ALA A 267 30.70 -6.54 -28.73
C ALA A 267 31.80 -7.23 -29.54
N TYR A 268 32.75 -7.86 -28.84
CA TYR A 268 33.80 -8.65 -29.49
C TYR A 268 34.12 -9.92 -28.69
N PHE A 269 34.56 -10.95 -29.40
CA PHE A 269 34.95 -12.22 -28.81
C PHE A 269 36.39 -12.18 -28.31
N VAL A 270 36.60 -12.72 -27.12
CA VAL A 270 37.92 -13.01 -26.56
C VAL A 270 38.16 -14.50 -26.77
N THR A 271 38.91 -14.85 -27.81
CA THR A 271 39.33 -16.23 -28.05
C THR A 271 40.61 -16.27 -28.88
N PRO A 272 41.62 -17.08 -28.51
CA PRO A 272 42.62 -17.54 -29.45
C PRO A 272 42.08 -18.82 -30.14
N ILE A 273 42.15 -18.87 -31.48
CA ILE A 273 41.98 -20.06 -32.36
C ILE A 273 40.66 -20.12 -33.17
N ARG A 274 40.76 -19.49 -34.35
CA ARG A 274 40.28 -19.79 -35.72
C ARG A 274 38.97 -20.56 -36.03
N VAL A 275 38.39 -21.40 -35.18
CA VAL A 275 37.09 -22.05 -35.48
C VAL A 275 36.28 -22.30 -34.20
N ILE A 276 35.19 -21.54 -34.02
CA ILE A 276 34.21 -21.80 -32.95
C ILE A 276 33.27 -22.90 -33.44
N SER A 277 33.37 -24.10 -32.84
CA SER A 277 32.43 -25.19 -33.13
C SER A 277 31.18 -25.08 -32.25
N GLU A 278 30.09 -25.72 -32.67
CA GLU A 278 28.85 -25.77 -31.89
C GLU A 278 29.12 -26.27 -30.45
N GLY A 279 28.43 -25.68 -29.48
CA GLY A 279 28.56 -26.07 -28.08
C GLY A 279 29.80 -25.52 -27.37
N HIS A 280 30.76 -24.90 -28.09
CA HIS A 280 31.93 -24.30 -27.46
C HIS A 280 31.55 -23.06 -26.65
N ALA A 281 32.12 -22.95 -25.45
CA ALA A 281 31.96 -21.78 -24.60
C ALA A 281 33.03 -20.75 -24.95
N VAL A 282 32.61 -19.53 -25.27
CA VAL A 282 33.51 -18.40 -25.59
C VAL A 282 33.14 -17.18 -24.76
N HIS A 283 34.11 -16.30 -24.55
CA HIS A 283 33.92 -15.05 -23.83
C HIS A 283 33.60 -13.92 -24.81
N LEU A 284 32.53 -13.19 -24.53
CA LEU A 284 32.09 -12.00 -25.24
C LEU A 284 32.26 -10.79 -24.32
N VAL A 285 32.97 -9.77 -24.79
CA VAL A 285 33.10 -8.49 -24.07
C VAL A 285 32.20 -7.47 -24.75
N VAL A 286 31.35 -6.84 -23.96
CA VAL A 286 30.44 -5.77 -24.38
C VAL A 286 30.90 -4.47 -23.71
N PRO A 287 31.65 -3.60 -24.42
CA PRO A 287 32.11 -2.32 -23.90
C PRO A 287 30.96 -1.32 -23.83
N VAL A 288 30.10 -1.45 -22.82
CA VAL A 288 29.09 -0.44 -22.49
C VAL A 288 29.73 0.76 -21.81
N SER A 289 29.11 1.93 -21.87
CA SER A 289 29.60 3.11 -21.15
C SER A 289 29.17 3.08 -19.67
N LYS A 290 29.87 3.84 -18.81
CA LYS A 290 29.45 4.02 -17.42
C LYS A 290 28.04 4.62 -17.33
N ALA A 291 27.72 5.61 -18.17
CA ALA A 291 26.39 6.23 -18.19
C ALA A 291 25.28 5.23 -18.54
N TRP A 292 25.54 4.31 -19.47
CA TRP A 292 24.63 3.21 -19.79
C TRP A 292 24.42 2.30 -18.58
N ARG A 293 25.51 1.92 -17.91
CA ARG A 293 25.43 1.05 -16.74
C ARG A 293 24.67 1.71 -15.60
N ASP A 294 24.95 2.99 -15.32
CA ASP A 294 24.29 3.78 -14.27
C ASP A 294 22.79 3.96 -14.57
N LEU A 295 22.41 4.12 -15.84
CA LEU A 295 21.01 4.25 -16.27
C LEU A 295 20.17 3.00 -15.92
N HIS A 296 20.74 1.82 -16.12
CA HIS A 296 20.04 0.54 -15.94
C HIS A 296 20.33 -0.15 -14.60
N ASP A 297 21.14 0.42 -13.72
CA ASP A 297 21.77 -0.29 -12.59
C ASP A 297 20.77 -0.99 -11.66
N LEU A 298 19.69 -0.31 -11.28
CA LEU A 298 18.68 -0.87 -10.37
C LEU A 298 17.96 -2.10 -10.96
N ALA A 299 17.58 -2.04 -12.23
CA ALA A 299 16.98 -3.19 -12.90
C ALA A 299 18.02 -4.28 -13.19
N TRP A 300 19.24 -3.89 -13.57
CA TRP A 300 20.35 -4.80 -13.83
C TRP A 300 20.69 -5.66 -12.62
N LEU A 301 20.74 -5.06 -11.42
CA LEU A 301 20.93 -5.77 -10.16
C LEU A 301 19.85 -6.84 -9.93
N ARG A 302 18.58 -6.52 -10.22
CA ARG A 302 17.46 -7.47 -10.09
C ARG A 302 17.54 -8.58 -11.13
N LEU A 303 17.82 -8.23 -12.38
CA LEU A 303 17.92 -9.16 -13.51
C LEU A 303 19.10 -10.13 -13.38
N THR A 304 20.15 -9.77 -12.65
CA THR A 304 21.38 -10.58 -12.52
C THR A 304 21.59 -11.23 -11.15
N ALA A 305 20.69 -11.00 -10.18
CA ALA A 305 20.83 -11.43 -8.79
C ALA A 305 21.16 -12.93 -8.64
N ASP A 306 20.47 -13.80 -9.38
CA ASP A 306 20.67 -15.26 -9.31
C ASP A 306 21.57 -15.80 -10.43
N ASN A 307 22.30 -14.90 -11.10
CA ASN A 307 23.17 -15.20 -12.22
C ASN A 307 22.50 -16.10 -13.28
N PRO A 308 21.37 -15.63 -13.86
CA PRO A 308 20.54 -16.44 -14.74
C PRO A 308 21.23 -16.71 -16.08
N LEU A 309 20.72 -17.71 -16.79
CA LEU A 309 21.04 -17.90 -18.20
C LEU A 309 20.30 -16.85 -19.03
N ILE A 310 21.03 -16.17 -19.89
CA ILE A 310 20.50 -15.15 -20.80
C ILE A 310 20.53 -15.65 -22.25
N LYS A 311 19.67 -15.07 -23.08
CA LYS A 311 19.77 -15.20 -24.54
C LYS A 311 20.49 -13.98 -25.10
N VAL A 312 21.60 -14.23 -25.78
CA VAL A 312 22.36 -13.21 -26.49
C VAL A 312 21.90 -13.19 -27.94
N LYS A 313 21.36 -12.05 -28.37
CA LYS A 313 20.95 -11.80 -29.75
C LYS A 313 22.15 -11.23 -30.52
N ILE A 314 22.66 -11.97 -31.50
CA ILE A 314 23.79 -11.55 -32.33
C ILE A 314 23.25 -11.18 -33.71
N HIS A 315 23.43 -9.92 -34.10
CA HIS A 315 22.88 -9.38 -35.35
C HIS A 315 23.86 -9.47 -36.54
N ASP A 316 25.15 -9.61 -36.28
CA ASP A 316 26.20 -9.76 -37.29
C ASP A 316 26.18 -11.18 -37.91
N ILE A 317 25.22 -11.42 -38.80
CA ILE A 317 24.96 -12.73 -39.42
C ILE A 317 25.61 -12.83 -40.80
N SER A 318 26.28 -13.95 -41.04
CA SER A 318 26.90 -14.30 -42.33
C SER A 318 26.09 -15.33 -43.13
N THR A 319 25.00 -15.85 -42.57
CA THR A 319 24.11 -16.80 -43.26
C THR A 319 23.25 -16.11 -44.31
N PRO A 320 23.33 -16.49 -45.59
CA PRO A 320 22.52 -15.87 -46.63
C PRO A 320 21.01 -16.02 -46.36
N ARG A 321 20.24 -14.94 -46.60
CA ARG A 321 18.76 -14.90 -46.50
C ARG A 321 18.17 -15.10 -45.09
N HIS A 322 18.98 -15.11 -44.03
CA HIS A 322 18.48 -15.13 -42.66
C HIS A 322 18.10 -13.71 -42.21
N THR A 323 16.91 -13.52 -41.64
CA THR A 323 16.36 -12.20 -41.29
C THR A 323 16.32 -11.89 -39.79
N GLY A 324 16.39 -12.90 -38.92
CA GLY A 324 16.42 -12.72 -37.45
C GLY A 324 17.84 -12.80 -36.87
N PRO A 325 18.07 -12.43 -35.60
CA PRO A 325 19.37 -12.56 -34.93
C PRO A 325 19.75 -14.03 -34.67
N ALA A 326 21.05 -14.31 -34.49
CA ALA A 326 21.52 -15.55 -33.87
C ALA A 326 21.20 -15.53 -32.37
N LEU A 327 20.65 -16.63 -31.86
CA LEU A 327 20.28 -16.75 -30.45
C LEU A 327 21.24 -17.70 -29.75
N TRP A 328 22.21 -17.14 -29.03
CA TRP A 328 23.15 -17.91 -28.23
C TRP A 328 22.72 -17.91 -26.77
N THR A 329 23.00 -19.00 -26.05
CA THR A 329 22.72 -19.05 -24.60
C THR A 329 23.99 -18.64 -23.86
N GLY A 330 23.88 -17.68 -22.96
CA GLY A 330 25.01 -17.13 -22.23
C GLY A 330 24.76 -16.97 -20.74
N LYS A 331 25.83 -16.62 -20.03
CA LYS A 331 25.82 -16.30 -18.62
C LYS A 331 26.74 -15.11 -18.38
N ILE A 332 26.26 -14.11 -17.65
CA ILE A 332 27.09 -12.95 -17.28
C ILE A 332 28.10 -13.40 -16.23
N ILE A 333 29.37 -13.07 -16.43
CA ILE A 333 30.44 -13.40 -15.48
C ILE A 333 31.04 -12.11 -14.92
N GLY A 334 31.30 -12.09 -13.62
CA GLY A 334 31.95 -10.95 -12.98
C GLY A 334 33.41 -10.81 -13.44
N SER A 335 33.92 -9.58 -13.42
CA SER A 335 35.31 -9.22 -13.74
C SER A 335 36.35 -10.03 -12.95
N ASN A 336 35.99 -10.48 -11.74
CA ASN A 336 36.86 -11.24 -10.83
C ASN A 336 37.07 -12.72 -11.22
N ASN A 337 36.27 -13.30 -12.12
CA ASN A 337 36.43 -14.69 -12.58
C ASN A 337 37.26 -14.76 -13.89
N SER A 338 38.47 -14.21 -13.84
CA SER A 338 39.31 -14.01 -15.03
C SER A 338 39.89 -15.34 -15.55
N ALA A 339 39.18 -15.94 -16.51
CA ALA A 339 39.75 -16.90 -17.44
C ALA A 339 41.08 -16.32 -17.99
N PRO A 340 42.14 -17.14 -18.19
CA PRO A 340 43.45 -16.64 -18.63
C PRO A 340 43.40 -15.76 -19.88
N GLU A 341 42.46 -16.05 -20.77
CA GLU A 341 42.22 -15.33 -22.03
C GLU A 341 41.83 -13.86 -21.82
N LEU A 342 41.10 -13.55 -20.74
CA LEU A 342 40.65 -12.20 -20.40
C LEU A 342 41.77 -11.33 -19.85
N ARG A 343 42.91 -11.89 -19.43
CA ARG A 343 44.03 -11.11 -18.85
C ARG A 343 44.65 -10.12 -19.83
N THR A 344 44.55 -10.38 -21.13
CA THR A 344 45.03 -9.50 -22.20
C THR A 344 44.02 -8.41 -22.59
N HIS A 345 42.84 -8.46 -21.98
CA HIS A 345 41.75 -7.51 -22.16
C HIS A 345 41.38 -6.90 -20.80
N PRO A 346 42.07 -5.85 -20.30
CA PRO A 346 41.62 -5.14 -19.11
C PRO A 346 40.17 -4.64 -19.32
N ILE A 347 39.28 -5.06 -18.42
CA ILE A 347 37.83 -4.81 -18.48
C ILE A 347 37.49 -3.84 -17.35
N GLN A 348 36.74 -2.80 -17.68
CA GLN A 348 36.29 -1.82 -16.70
C GLN A 348 35.06 -2.36 -15.95
N ASP A 349 34.86 -1.92 -14.70
CA ASP A 349 33.80 -2.47 -13.82
C ASP A 349 32.38 -2.33 -14.38
N HIS A 350 32.16 -1.34 -15.25
CA HIS A 350 30.86 -1.10 -15.87
C HIS A 350 30.60 -1.94 -17.12
N GLU A 351 31.64 -2.55 -17.69
CA GLU A 351 31.54 -3.38 -18.90
C GLU A 351 30.98 -4.77 -18.61
N LEU A 352 30.43 -5.42 -19.63
CA LEU A 352 29.82 -6.73 -19.49
C LEU A 352 30.71 -7.80 -20.09
N ILE A 353 30.85 -8.91 -19.35
CA ILE A 353 31.49 -10.12 -19.83
C ILE A 353 30.43 -11.21 -19.85
N VAL A 354 30.19 -11.79 -21.01
CA VAL A 354 29.24 -12.88 -21.18
C VAL A 354 29.97 -14.11 -21.65
N ARG A 355 29.86 -15.20 -20.89
CA ARG A 355 30.29 -16.53 -21.36
C ARG A 355 29.13 -17.15 -22.13
N VAL A 356 29.29 -17.28 -23.44
CA VAL A 356 28.25 -17.75 -24.36
C VAL A 356 28.58 -19.13 -24.91
N ARG A 357 27.56 -19.96 -25.12
CA ARG A 357 27.67 -21.23 -25.84
C ARG A 357 27.29 -21.02 -27.30
N ALA A 358 28.23 -21.31 -28.19
CA ALA A 358 28.03 -21.14 -29.63
C ALA A 358 26.93 -22.06 -30.16
N ALA A 359 26.06 -21.51 -31.01
CA ALA A 359 25.12 -22.25 -31.83
C ALA A 359 25.62 -22.28 -33.29
N SER A 360 25.33 -23.36 -34.02
CA SER A 360 25.79 -23.56 -35.39
C SER A 360 25.01 -22.73 -36.43
N ILE A 361 23.77 -22.34 -36.13
CA ILE A 361 22.87 -21.63 -37.04
C ILE A 361 22.15 -20.48 -36.30
N PRO A 362 21.98 -19.30 -36.93
CA PRO A 362 22.69 -18.88 -38.13
C PRO A 362 24.18 -18.67 -37.86
N ARG A 363 25.02 -18.89 -38.88
CA ARG A 363 26.43 -18.52 -38.85
C ARG A 363 26.55 -17.01 -38.64
N ILE A 364 27.43 -16.65 -37.71
CA ILE A 364 27.72 -15.25 -37.36
C ILE A 364 29.11 -14.85 -37.86
N LEU A 365 29.34 -13.54 -37.98
CA LEU A 365 30.68 -13.00 -38.15
C LEU A 365 31.36 -12.90 -36.77
N ILE A 366 32.45 -13.64 -36.59
CA ILE A 366 33.20 -13.63 -35.33
C ILE A 366 34.31 -12.58 -35.43
N ARG A 367 34.09 -11.42 -34.80
CA ARG A 367 35.13 -10.41 -34.62
C ARG A 367 35.88 -10.68 -33.32
N HIS A 368 37.20 -10.87 -33.42
CA HIS A 368 38.08 -11.08 -32.28
C HIS A 368 39.31 -10.20 -32.42
N TYR A 369 39.91 -9.83 -31.28
CA TYR A 369 41.07 -8.96 -31.22
C TYR A 369 42.12 -9.55 -30.29
N PRO A 370 43.42 -9.40 -30.59
CA PRO A 370 44.48 -9.99 -29.77
C PRO A 370 44.65 -9.32 -28.39
N ASN A 371 44.21 -8.07 -28.23
CA ASN A 371 44.24 -7.35 -26.95
C ASN A 371 43.25 -6.17 -26.93
N ARG A 372 43.04 -5.58 -25.74
CA ARG A 372 42.12 -4.45 -25.56
C ARG A 372 42.42 -3.26 -26.46
N ARG A 373 43.69 -2.86 -26.56
CA ARG A 373 44.10 -1.71 -27.38
C ARG A 373 43.70 -1.85 -28.85
N THR A 374 43.82 -3.06 -29.41
CA THR A 374 43.39 -3.33 -30.80
C THR A 374 41.87 -3.30 -30.96
N ALA A 375 41.13 -3.77 -29.95
CA ALA A 375 39.67 -3.69 -29.95
C ALA A 375 39.20 -2.23 -29.88
N ASP A 376 39.75 -1.43 -28.95
CA ASP A 376 39.40 0.00 -28.80
C ASP A 376 39.72 0.81 -30.05
N LYS A 377 40.83 0.50 -30.73
CA LYS A 377 41.17 1.14 -32.01
C LYS A 377 40.13 0.81 -33.08
N ALA A 378 39.69 -0.44 -33.17
CA ALA A 378 38.66 -0.85 -34.12
C ALA A 378 37.30 -0.20 -33.81
N LEU A 379 36.96 -0.07 -32.52
CA LEU A 379 35.79 0.66 -32.03
C LEU A 379 35.82 2.13 -32.47
N ALA A 380 36.93 2.83 -32.21
CA ALA A 380 37.11 4.23 -32.57
C ALA A 380 37.10 4.48 -34.09
N GLN A 381 37.46 3.47 -34.88
CA GLN A 381 37.44 3.50 -36.35
C GLN A 381 36.09 3.09 -36.96
N GLY A 382 35.08 2.77 -36.14
CA GLY A 382 33.76 2.31 -36.61
C GLY A 382 33.82 0.96 -37.35
N THR A 383 34.82 0.13 -37.03
CA THR A 383 35.01 -1.20 -37.64
C THR A 383 34.60 -2.35 -36.71
N GLN A 384 34.16 -2.03 -35.49
CA GLN A 384 33.28 -2.87 -34.69
C GLN A 384 31.85 -2.52 -35.08
N ASN A 385 31.07 -3.50 -35.55
CA ASN A 385 29.63 -3.34 -35.77
C ASN A 385 28.84 -4.06 -34.70
#